data_AF-A0A382FMW7-F1
#
_entry.id   AF-A0A382FMW7-F1
#
_cell.length_a   1.000
_cell.length_b   1.000
_cell.length_c   1.000
_cell.angle_alpha   90.00
_cell.angle_beta   90.00
_cell.angle_gamma   90.00
#
_symmetry.space_group_name_H-M   'P 1'
#
loop_
_entity.id
_entity.type
_entity.pdbx_description
1 polymer ?
#
loop_
_entity_poly.entity_id
_entity_poly.type
_entity_poly.pdbx_seq_one_letter_code
_entity_poly.pdbx_strand_id
1 'polypeptide(L)'
;MRRDFLKLCGQAGLGLAVPVSWPTLLQGESKEPDPYEGPYYVVFNASGGWDTTYLMDPKGVNGINRLYKEDDILTHGKHKFSPTAKQIEKGMSNEDFYKAYGDQLLVFNGLDYSINNHSP
;
A
#
# COMPACT_ATOMS: atom_id res chain seq x y z
N MET A 1 -61.54 21.14 -4.71
CA MET A 1 -60.38 21.97 -5.10
C MET A 1 -59.19 21.15 -5.62
N ARG A 2 -58.45 20.35 -4.80
CA ARG A 2 -57.34 19.50 -5.34
C ARG A 2 -57.79 18.43 -6.35
N ARG A 3 -58.90 17.73 -6.06
CA ARG A 3 -59.43 16.67 -6.93
C ARG A 3 -59.99 17.17 -8.26
N ASP A 4 -60.67 18.32 -8.22
CA ASP A 4 -61.32 18.89 -9.42
C ASP A 4 -60.26 19.48 -10.38
N PHE A 5 -59.20 20.06 -9.82
CA PHE A 5 -58.02 20.50 -10.57
C PHE A 5 -57.35 19.34 -11.32
N LEU A 6 -57.09 18.22 -10.63
CA LEU A 6 -56.47 17.03 -11.26
C LEU A 6 -57.33 16.43 -12.38
N LYS A 7 -58.67 16.44 -12.22
CA LYS A 7 -59.61 16.00 -13.26
C LYS A 7 -59.55 16.89 -14.50
N LEU A 8 -59.49 18.21 -14.32
CA LEU A 8 -59.33 19.16 -15.42
C LEU A 8 -57.99 18.97 -16.15
N CYS A 9 -56.88 18.80 -15.41
CA CYS A 9 -55.57 18.54 -16.02
C CYS A 9 -55.57 17.25 -16.86
N GLY A 10 -56.19 16.18 -16.36
CA GLY A 10 -56.32 14.92 -17.10
C GLY A 10 -57.16 15.06 -18.38
N GLN A 11 -58.28 15.78 -18.32
CA GLN A 11 -59.14 16.04 -19.49
C GLN A 11 -58.48 16.93 -20.54
N ALA A 12 -57.62 17.86 -20.14
CA ALA A 12 -56.87 18.75 -21.03
C ALA A 12 -55.61 18.10 -21.62
N GLY A 13 -55.30 16.83 -21.29
CA GLY A 13 -54.07 16.17 -21.72
C GLY A 13 -52.79 16.75 -21.10
N LEU A 14 -52.92 17.53 -20.01
CA LEU A 14 -51.81 18.14 -19.30
C LEU A 14 -51.17 17.09 -18.38
N GLY A 15 -50.20 16.35 -18.93
CA GLY A 15 -49.33 15.45 -18.16
C GLY A 15 -48.22 16.22 -17.46
N LEU A 16 -48.03 15.96 -16.17
CA LEU A 16 -46.85 16.42 -15.42
C LEU A 16 -45.71 15.42 -15.70
N ALA A 17 -44.82 15.76 -16.63
CA ALA A 17 -43.54 15.05 -16.79
C ALA A 17 -42.58 15.49 -15.68
N VAL A 18 -42.86 15.05 -14.45
CA VAL A 18 -41.89 15.19 -13.37
C VAL A 18 -40.80 14.17 -13.67
N PRO A 19 -39.52 14.54 -13.78
CA PRO A 19 -38.45 13.57 -13.72
C PRO A 19 -38.49 13.04 -12.29
N VAL A 20 -39.28 11.99 -12.10
CA VAL A 20 -39.30 11.26 -10.86
C VAL A 20 -38.00 10.48 -10.88
N SER A 21 -36.91 11.15 -10.51
CA SER A 21 -35.70 10.48 -10.11
C SER A 21 -36.07 9.71 -8.85
N TRP A 22 -36.44 8.44 -9.03
CA TRP A 22 -36.48 7.43 -7.99
C TRP A 22 -35.19 6.60 -7.99
N PRO A 23 -33.96 7.16 -7.96
CA PRO A 23 -32.80 6.31 -7.72
C PRO A 23 -32.94 5.64 -6.34
N THR A 24 -33.53 6.32 -5.36
CA THR A 24 -33.55 5.87 -3.96
C THR A 24 -34.61 4.80 -3.64
N LEU A 25 -35.71 4.68 -4.39
CA LEU A 25 -36.73 3.63 -4.12
C LEU A 25 -36.44 2.31 -4.85
N LEU A 26 -35.57 2.35 -5.87
CA LEU A 26 -35.16 1.17 -6.66
C LEU A 26 -33.68 0.79 -6.45
N GLN A 27 -32.91 1.58 -5.69
CA GLN A 27 -31.61 1.17 -5.18
C GLN A 27 -31.83 0.24 -3.99
N GLY A 28 -31.57 -1.06 -4.19
CA GLY A 28 -31.25 -1.94 -3.06
C GLY A 28 -30.06 -1.37 -2.30
N GLU A 29 -29.98 -1.63 -0.99
CA GLU A 29 -28.81 -1.25 -0.20
C GLU A 29 -27.54 -1.70 -0.93
N SER A 30 -26.60 -0.76 -1.12
CA SER A 30 -25.28 -1.10 -1.60
C SER A 30 -24.59 -1.94 -0.53
N LYS A 31 -24.78 -3.26 -0.58
CA LYS A 31 -23.99 -4.18 0.23
C LYS A 31 -22.57 -4.12 -0.32
N GLU A 32 -21.68 -3.48 0.43
CA GLU A 32 -20.24 -3.63 0.21
C GLU A 32 -19.93 -5.13 0.13
N PRO A 33 -19.15 -5.57 -0.87
CA PRO A 33 -18.79 -6.98 -1.00
C PRO A 33 -18.14 -7.46 0.30
N ASP A 34 -18.37 -8.73 0.63
CA ASP A 34 -17.76 -9.34 1.81
C ASP A 34 -16.21 -9.20 1.69
N PRO A 35 -15.48 -8.92 2.79
CA PRO A 35 -14.03 -8.74 2.75
C PRO A 35 -13.30 -9.96 2.18
N TYR A 36 -12.19 -9.72 1.48
CA TYR A 36 -11.33 -10.79 0.98
C TYR A 36 -10.68 -11.55 2.14
N GLU A 37 -10.92 -12.86 2.25
CA GLU A 37 -10.41 -13.69 3.35
C GLU A 37 -9.03 -14.31 3.07
N GLY A 38 -8.50 -14.14 1.86
CA GLY A 38 -7.21 -14.72 1.45
C GLY A 38 -5.99 -13.85 1.78
N PRO A 39 -4.77 -14.30 1.42
CA PRO A 39 -3.55 -13.55 1.66
C PRO A 39 -3.46 -12.31 0.76
N TYR A 40 -3.09 -11.18 1.36
CA TYR A 40 -2.82 -9.96 0.63
C TYR A 40 -1.39 -9.93 0.11
N TYR A 41 -1.21 -9.48 -1.13
CA TYR A 41 0.08 -9.10 -1.68
C TYR A 41 0.20 -7.58 -1.67
N VAL A 42 1.07 -7.05 -0.81
CA VAL A 42 1.27 -5.61 -0.65
C VAL A 42 2.63 -5.23 -1.21
N VAL A 43 2.65 -4.26 -2.13
CA VAL A 43 3.89 -3.71 -2.70
C VAL A 43 4.09 -2.31 -2.15
N PHE A 44 5.23 -2.08 -1.50
CA PHE A 44 5.65 -0.76 -1.04
C PHE A 44 6.65 -0.18 -2.04
N ASN A 45 6.28 0.92 -2.69
CA ASN A 45 7.22 1.75 -3.43
C ASN A 45 7.67 2.89 -2.50
N ALA A 46 8.93 2.82 -2.07
CA ALA A 46 9.57 3.93 -1.38
C ALA A 46 10.26 4.81 -2.42
N SER A 47 9.67 5.98 -2.70
CA SER A 47 10.32 6.98 -3.56
C SER A 47 11.38 7.76 -2.78
N GLY A 48 12.44 8.17 -3.47
CA GLY A 48 13.62 8.80 -2.87
C GLY A 48 14.87 7.94 -3.06
N GLY A 49 16.06 8.55 -2.91
CA GLY A 49 17.33 7.83 -3.08
C GLY A 49 17.65 6.96 -1.86
N TRP A 50 16.95 5.85 -1.69
CA TRP A 50 17.26 4.86 -0.67
C TRP A 50 18.39 3.94 -1.17
N ASP A 51 19.38 3.69 -0.32
CA ASP A 51 20.53 2.87 -0.67
C ASP A 51 20.39 1.50 0.01
N THR A 52 20.28 0.45 -0.82
CA THR A 52 20.08 -0.95 -0.39
C THR A 52 21.20 -1.46 0.50
N THR A 53 22.38 -0.83 0.41
CA THR A 53 23.52 -1.19 1.25
C THR A 53 23.31 -0.84 2.71
N TYR A 54 22.30 -0.03 3.09
CA TYR A 54 21.97 0.21 4.49
C TYR A 54 20.91 -0.73 5.07
N LEU A 55 20.37 -1.66 4.29
CA LEU A 55 19.25 -2.51 4.74
C LEU A 55 19.48 -4.00 4.49
N MET A 56 19.47 -4.42 3.22
CA MET A 56 19.38 -5.84 2.86
C MET A 56 20.49 -6.34 1.93
N ASP A 57 21.34 -5.46 1.39
CA ASP A 57 22.51 -5.86 0.61
C ASP A 57 23.79 -5.24 1.20
N PRO A 58 24.19 -5.63 2.42
CA PRO A 58 25.27 -4.95 3.14
C PRO A 58 26.59 -5.01 2.36
N LYS A 59 27.12 -3.84 1.99
CA LYS A 59 28.44 -3.70 1.33
C LYS A 59 29.43 -2.92 2.20
N GLY A 60 30.29 -3.63 2.93
CA GLY A 60 31.34 -3.04 3.77
C GLY A 60 32.72 -2.89 3.10
N VAL A 61 32.80 -3.11 1.78
CA VAL A 61 34.06 -3.12 1.02
C VAL A 61 34.28 -1.81 0.26
N ASN A 62 35.55 -1.47 0.01
CA ASN A 62 35.98 -0.35 -0.84
C ASN A 62 35.35 1.01 -0.49
N GLY A 63 34.89 1.20 0.75
CA GLY A 63 34.22 2.42 1.18
C GLY A 63 32.88 2.69 0.47
N ILE A 64 32.24 1.65 -0.09
CA ILE A 64 30.90 1.74 -0.69
C ILE A 64 29.91 2.27 0.36
N ASN A 65 29.89 1.67 1.54
CA ASN A 65 29.16 2.19 2.68
C ASN A 65 30.08 3.04 3.58
N ARG A 66 29.56 4.16 4.08
CA ARG A 66 30.31 5.10 4.92
C ARG A 66 30.06 4.94 6.42
N LEU A 67 29.07 4.14 6.81
CA LEU A 67 28.62 4.03 8.21
C LEU A 67 29.16 2.79 8.92
N TYR A 68 29.66 1.80 8.19
CA TYR A 68 30.18 0.55 8.73
C TYR A 68 31.17 -0.12 7.77
N LYS A 69 31.95 -1.08 8.27
CA LYS A 69 32.93 -1.88 7.50
C LYS A 69 32.46 -3.33 7.35
N GLU A 70 33.15 -4.11 6.52
CA GLU A 70 32.78 -5.51 6.26
C GLU A 70 32.64 -6.36 7.53
N ASP A 71 33.55 -6.19 8.50
CA ASP A 71 33.51 -6.91 9.78
C ASP A 71 32.37 -6.48 10.71
N ASP A 72 31.73 -5.34 10.45
CA ASP A 72 30.59 -4.86 11.21
C ASP A 72 29.26 -5.47 10.71
N ILE A 73 29.27 -6.17 9.57
CA ILE A 73 28.06 -6.76 8.99
C ILE A 73 27.50 -7.85 9.92
N LEU A 74 26.21 -7.75 10.23
CA LEU A 74 25.53 -8.64 11.15
C LEU A 74 24.79 -9.75 10.39
N THR A 75 24.49 -10.84 11.10
CA THR A 75 23.79 -12.00 10.53
C THR A 75 22.74 -12.51 11.50
N HIS A 76 21.54 -12.79 10.99
CA HIS A 76 20.47 -13.52 11.68
C HIS A 76 20.05 -14.71 10.82
N GLY A 77 20.29 -15.93 11.29
CA GLY A 77 20.06 -17.13 10.50
C GLY A 77 20.88 -17.11 9.19
N LYS A 78 20.20 -17.09 8.04
CA LYS A 78 20.83 -16.99 6.71
C LYS A 78 20.89 -15.57 6.16
N HIS A 79 20.36 -14.59 6.90
CA HIS A 79 20.20 -13.22 6.44
C HIS A 79 21.36 -12.37 6.93
N LYS A 80 22.14 -11.80 6.00
CA LYS A 80 23.14 -10.78 6.31
C LYS A 80 22.49 -9.41 6.19
N PHE A 81 22.76 -8.52 7.14
CA PHE A 81 22.17 -7.19 7.16
C PHE A 81 23.13 -6.13 7.70
N SER A 82 22.86 -4.89 7.33
CA SER A 82 23.68 -3.73 7.71
C SER A 82 23.38 -3.30 9.15
N PRO A 83 24.38 -2.98 9.98
CA PRO A 83 24.14 -2.45 11.32
C PRO A 83 23.62 -1.01 11.24
N THR A 84 22.46 -0.73 11.84
CA THR A 84 21.85 0.62 11.82
C THR A 84 21.47 1.14 13.20
N ALA A 85 21.64 0.35 14.26
CA ALA A 85 21.29 0.74 15.62
C ALA A 85 21.98 2.03 16.10
N LYS A 86 23.16 2.38 15.57
CA LYS A 86 23.86 3.62 15.95
C LYS A 86 23.33 4.87 15.23
N GLN A 87 22.63 4.70 14.11
CA GLN A 87 22.23 5.80 13.22
C GLN A 87 20.72 6.05 13.22
N ILE A 88 19.94 5.19 13.86
CA ILE A 88 18.49 5.34 13.91
C ILE A 88 18.07 6.46 14.86
N GLU A 89 17.28 7.40 14.35
CA GLU A 89 16.63 8.45 15.16
C GLU A 89 15.15 8.13 15.42
N LYS A 90 14.50 7.42 14.50
CA LYS A 90 13.07 7.07 14.56
C LYS A 90 12.82 5.74 13.84
N GLY A 91 11.86 4.97 14.36
CA GLY A 91 11.49 3.67 13.79
C GLY A 91 12.22 2.52 14.46
N MET A 92 12.56 1.51 13.68
CA MET A 92 13.17 0.26 14.15
C MET A 92 14.53 0.06 13.47
N SER A 93 15.55 -0.30 14.25
CA SER A 93 16.87 -0.66 13.71
C SER A 93 16.81 -1.97 12.93
N ASN A 94 17.80 -2.25 12.08
CA ASN A 94 17.88 -3.53 11.40
C ASN A 94 18.07 -4.66 12.42
N GLU A 95 18.89 -4.42 13.44
CA GLU A 95 19.11 -5.34 14.55
C GLU A 95 17.79 -5.76 15.21
N ASP A 96 16.93 -4.80 15.54
CA ASP A 96 15.62 -5.08 16.14
C ASP A 96 14.67 -5.76 15.16
N PHE A 97 14.69 -5.35 13.88
CA PHE A 97 13.83 -5.93 12.84
C PHE A 97 14.16 -7.40 12.58
N TYR A 98 15.42 -7.73 12.35
CA TYR A 98 15.84 -9.12 12.10
C TYR A 98 15.69 -9.98 13.36
N LYS A 99 15.89 -9.42 14.55
CA LYS A 99 15.59 -10.13 15.80
C LYS A 99 14.11 -10.47 15.94
N ALA A 100 13.21 -9.57 15.53
CA ALA A 100 11.77 -9.78 15.65
C ALA A 100 11.19 -10.68 14.55
N TYR A 101 11.68 -10.53 13.31
CA TYR A 101 11.03 -11.10 12.12
C TYR A 101 11.95 -11.98 11.28
N GLY A 102 13.26 -12.03 11.56
CA GLY A 102 14.26 -12.70 10.72
C GLY A 102 13.97 -14.17 10.44
N ASP A 103 13.39 -14.89 11.42
CA ASP A 103 13.02 -16.31 11.27
C ASP A 103 11.79 -16.52 10.37
N GLN A 104 11.02 -15.47 10.10
CA GLN A 104 9.82 -15.47 9.26
C GLN A 104 10.10 -14.88 7.86
N LEU A 105 11.31 -14.41 7.60
CA LEU A 105 11.68 -13.79 6.32
C LEU A 105 12.08 -14.84 5.28
N LEU A 106 11.47 -14.71 4.09
CA LEU A 106 11.90 -15.38 2.87
C LEU A 106 12.58 -14.34 1.95
N VAL A 107 13.82 -14.62 1.56
CA VAL A 107 14.53 -13.81 0.56
C VAL A 107 14.36 -14.46 -0.80
N PHE A 108 13.80 -13.71 -1.75
CA PHE A 108 13.71 -14.10 -3.15
C PHE A 108 14.75 -13.34 -3.97
N ASN A 109 15.79 -14.04 -4.42
CA ASN A 109 16.89 -13.45 -5.18
C ASN A 109 16.61 -13.50 -6.70
N GLY A 110 17.11 -12.53 -7.45
CA GLY A 110 17.08 -12.55 -8.91
C GLY A 110 15.80 -11.99 -9.56
N LEU A 111 15.03 -11.18 -8.82
CA LEU A 111 13.88 -10.47 -9.37
C LEU A 111 14.34 -9.14 -9.98
N ASP A 112 14.37 -9.08 -11.31
CA ASP A 112 14.63 -7.85 -12.05
C ASP A 112 13.33 -7.11 -12.32
N TYR A 113 13.15 -5.94 -11.70
CA TYR A 113 11.96 -5.10 -11.90
C TYR A 113 12.09 -4.15 -13.10
N SER A 114 13.24 -4.11 -13.80
CA SER A 114 13.53 -3.15 -14.88
C SER A 114 13.29 -1.68 -14.49
N ILE A 115 13.26 -1.39 -13.18
CA ILE A 115 13.17 -0.04 -12.62
C ILE A 115 14.54 0.38 -12.14
N ASN A 116 14.87 1.65 -12.38
CA ASN A 116 16.07 2.26 -11.85
C ASN A 116 15.68 3.05 -10.59
N ASN A 117 16.48 2.94 -9.51
CA ASN A 117 16.20 3.54 -8.21
C ASN A 117 16.33 5.08 -8.17
N HIS A 118 16.71 5.68 -9.29
CA HIS A 118 16.77 7.12 -9.49
C HIS A 118 15.69 7.53 -10.48
N SER A 119 14.94 8.58 -10.13
CA SER A 119 14.21 9.31 -11.17
C SER A 119 15.23 9.91 -12.15
N PRO A 120 15.02 9.87 -13.47
CA PRO A 120 15.79 10.68 -14.41
C PRO A 120 15.73 12.17 -14.06
#